data_AF-A0A7R9ZG96-F1
#
_entry.id   AF-A0A7R9ZG96-F1
#
_cell.length_a   1.000
_cell.length_b   1.000
_cell.length_c   1.000
_cell.angle_alpha   90.00
_cell.angle_beta   90.00
_cell.angle_gamma   90.00
#
_symmetry.space_group_name_H-M   'P 1'
#
loop_
_entity.id
_entity.type
_entity.pdbx_description
1 polymer ?
#
loop_
_entity_poly.entity_id
_entity_poly.type
_entity_poly.pdbx_seq_one_letter_code
_entity_poly.pdbx_strand_id
1 'polypeptide(L)'
;SYRAYSVGMDGGPPPWDYLDKHTFEIASYTKVITAFTMQVMIGEGTVNPNKTIGEYLPECDWDSALSDDVRTITLEELRLQVSGLPAQPPNRAETNSPGGNPFGGYTVDMLCRSLVGLTGLPTRGRFSYSNYGYGILGYLLTLTEDADDPPSYEDLVREKILLPLGMNSTVVDFDDEHAAVGCGRGMKRGE
;
A
#
# COMPACT_ATOMS: atom_id res chain seq x y z
N SER A 1 9.12 22.42 22.65
CA SER A 1 10.21 21.87 21.81
C SER A 1 10.05 20.36 21.75
N TYR A 2 9.52 19.85 20.65
CA TYR A 2 9.32 18.41 20.50
C TYR A 2 10.66 17.77 20.13
N ARG A 3 11.16 16.89 21.00
CA ARG A 3 12.35 16.08 20.73
C ARG A 3 11.91 14.94 19.80
N ALA A 4 12.47 14.92 18.60
CA ALA A 4 12.37 13.76 17.72
C ALA A 4 13.30 12.65 18.26
N TYR A 5 12.76 11.45 18.39
CA TYR A 5 13.53 10.24 18.69
C TYR A 5 13.95 9.62 17.35
N SER A 6 15.24 9.60 17.03
CA SER A 6 15.79 8.76 15.97
C SER A 6 16.76 7.73 16.56
N VAL A 7 16.77 6.55 15.96
CA VAL A 7 17.62 5.42 16.36
C VAL A 7 18.96 5.57 15.64
N GLY A 8 20.04 5.70 16.42
CA GLY A 8 21.40 5.78 15.90
C GLY A 8 22.38 6.30 16.96
N MET A 9 22.68 5.48 17.96
CA MET A 9 23.82 5.74 18.84
C MET A 9 25.10 5.28 18.15
N ASP A 10 25.83 6.22 17.57
CA ASP A 10 27.29 6.22 17.63
C ASP A 10 27.76 7.66 17.42
N GLY A 11 28.51 8.18 18.39
CA GLY A 11 28.85 9.61 18.57
C GLY A 11 29.82 10.20 17.55
N GLY A 12 29.64 9.92 16.26
CA GLY A 12 30.25 10.68 15.18
C GLY A 12 29.51 12.01 14.96
N PRO A 13 30.17 13.01 14.33
CA PRO A 13 29.45 14.19 13.86
C PRO A 13 28.31 13.74 12.94
N PRO A 14 27.09 14.29 13.10
CA PRO A 14 25.96 13.91 12.28
C PRO A 14 26.32 14.06 10.79
N PRO A 15 26.21 13.02 9.95
CA PRO A 15 26.53 13.12 8.53
C PRO A 15 25.45 13.88 7.74
N TRP A 16 24.74 14.80 8.37
CA TRP A 16 23.42 15.24 7.95
C TRP A 16 23.45 16.69 7.48
N ASP A 17 24.04 16.95 6.31
CA ASP A 17 23.60 18.06 5.48
C ASP A 17 22.31 17.63 4.73
N TYR A 18 21.27 17.30 5.49
CA TYR A 18 19.94 17.14 4.91
C TYR A 18 19.32 18.52 4.84
N LEU A 19 19.64 19.24 3.78
CA LEU A 19 18.85 20.40 3.37
C LEU A 19 17.38 19.99 3.26
N ASP A 20 16.45 20.95 3.46
CA ASP A 20 14.98 20.84 3.35
C ASP A 20 14.47 20.36 1.95
N LYS A 21 15.28 19.63 1.18
CA LYS A 21 15.10 19.32 -0.25
C LYS A 21 15.09 17.82 -0.56
N HIS A 22 15.47 16.94 0.37
CA HIS A 22 15.59 15.50 0.10
C HIS A 22 14.31 14.74 0.48
N THR A 23 13.87 13.84 -0.40
CA THR A 23 12.79 12.88 -0.16
C THR A 23 13.37 11.52 0.23
N PHE A 24 12.63 10.72 1.01
CA PHE A 24 13.07 9.40 1.47
C PHE A 24 11.97 8.37 1.21
N GLU A 25 12.35 7.13 0.88
CA GLU A 25 11.41 6.01 0.83
C GLU A 25 10.87 5.73 2.25
N ILE A 26 9.56 5.91 2.43
CA ILE A 26 8.91 5.70 3.73
C ILE A 26 8.43 4.26 3.93
N ALA A 27 8.64 3.39 2.94
CA ALA A 27 8.28 1.97 2.97
C ALA A 27 6.87 1.73 3.53
N SER A 28 6.75 0.95 4.60
CA SER A 28 5.44 0.55 5.13
C SER A 28 4.68 1.66 5.88
N TYR A 29 5.24 2.85 6.07
CA TYR A 29 4.46 4.02 6.51
C TYR A 29 3.38 4.42 5.51
N THR A 30 3.54 4.06 4.22
CA THR A 30 2.49 4.20 3.21
C THR A 30 1.16 3.57 3.65
N LYS A 31 1.20 2.47 4.41
CA LYS A 31 -0.02 1.83 4.95
C LYS A 31 -0.81 2.73 5.88
N VAL A 32 -0.14 3.55 6.68
CA VAL A 32 -0.81 4.51 7.57
C VAL A 32 -1.55 5.54 6.72
N ILE A 33 -0.93 6.01 5.63
CA ILE A 33 -1.56 6.94 4.69
C ILE A 33 -2.78 6.27 4.04
N THR A 34 -2.64 5.07 3.49
CA THR A 34 -3.77 4.32 2.90
C THR A 34 -4.94 4.12 3.87
N ALA A 35 -4.65 3.68 5.10
CA ALA A 35 -5.67 3.46 6.12
C ALA A 35 -6.34 4.76 6.54
N PHE A 36 -5.60 5.88 6.57
CA PHE A 36 -6.15 7.18 6.87
C PHE A 36 -7.00 7.73 5.72
N THR A 37 -6.59 7.52 4.46
CA THR A 37 -7.41 7.83 3.27
C THR A 37 -8.76 7.11 3.36
N MET A 38 -8.76 5.80 3.63
CA MET A 38 -10.01 5.05 3.84
C MET A 38 -10.88 5.66 4.95
N GLN A 39 -10.26 6.08 6.06
CA GLN A 39 -10.99 6.65 7.20
C GLN A 39 -11.63 8.02 6.86
N VAL A 40 -10.96 8.85 6.06
CA VAL A 40 -11.52 10.10 5.53
C VAL A 40 -12.72 9.80 4.63
N MET A 41 -12.58 8.86 3.70
CA MET A 41 -13.66 8.49 2.77
C MET A 41 -14.87 7.84 3.45
N ILE A 42 -14.66 7.11 4.57
CA ILE A 42 -15.76 6.67 5.44
C ILE A 42 -16.50 7.87 6.04
N GLY A 43 -15.76 8.89 6.50
CA GLY A 43 -16.36 10.11 7.04
C GLY A 43 -17.14 10.92 6.00
N GLU A 44 -16.72 10.86 4.74
CA GLU A 44 -17.41 11.46 3.59
C GLU A 44 -18.61 10.61 3.11
N GLY A 45 -18.71 9.35 3.53
CA GLY A 45 -19.76 8.43 3.11
C GLY A 45 -19.54 7.80 1.73
N THR A 46 -18.36 7.97 1.13
CA THR A 46 -18.01 7.39 -0.19
C THR A 46 -17.50 5.95 -0.08
N VAL A 47 -17.04 5.53 1.10
CA VAL A 47 -16.57 4.16 1.36
C VAL A 47 -17.44 3.46 2.38
N ASN A 48 -17.93 2.27 2.02
CA ASN A 48 -18.51 1.32 2.97
C ASN A 48 -17.44 0.31 3.42
N PRO A 49 -17.04 0.29 4.71
CA PRO A 49 -16.01 -0.60 5.23
C PRO A 49 -16.38 -2.09 5.15
N ASN A 50 -17.68 -2.41 5.07
CA ASN A 50 -18.19 -3.78 4.98
C ASN A 50 -18.35 -4.27 3.54
N LYS A 51 -18.15 -3.40 2.53
CA LYS A 51 -18.18 -3.84 1.13
C LYS A 51 -17.00 -4.78 0.89
N THR A 52 -17.29 -5.88 0.21
CA THR A 52 -16.37 -6.99 0.03
C THR A 52 -15.52 -6.84 -1.23
N ILE A 53 -14.37 -7.51 -1.30
CA ILE A 53 -13.53 -7.49 -2.50
C ILE A 53 -14.27 -8.03 -3.72
N GLY A 54 -15.17 -9.01 -3.55
CA GLY A 54 -15.98 -9.54 -4.64
C GLY A 54 -16.98 -8.53 -5.20
N GLU A 55 -17.48 -7.62 -4.36
CA GLU A 55 -18.36 -6.53 -4.82
C GLU A 55 -17.62 -5.41 -5.54
N TYR A 56 -16.31 -5.25 -5.32
CA TYR A 56 -15.48 -4.29 -6.05
C TYR A 56 -14.84 -4.86 -7.32
N LEU A 57 -14.64 -6.18 -7.36
CA LEU A 57 -13.98 -6.86 -8.48
C LEU A 57 -14.93 -7.86 -9.15
N PRO A 58 -16.06 -7.40 -9.74
CA PRO A 58 -17.00 -8.28 -10.42
C PRO A 58 -16.41 -8.96 -11.67
N GLU A 59 -15.28 -8.45 -12.19
CA GLU A 59 -14.56 -8.99 -13.34
C GLU A 59 -13.73 -10.23 -13.02
N CYS A 60 -13.45 -10.51 -11.75
CA CYS A 60 -12.78 -11.75 -11.38
C CYS A 60 -13.76 -12.93 -11.52
N ASP A 61 -13.25 -14.06 -12.01
CA ASP A 61 -14.02 -15.30 -12.15
C ASP A 61 -14.24 -15.99 -10.78
N TRP A 62 -15.09 -15.40 -9.96
CA TRP A 62 -15.36 -15.88 -8.60
C TRP A 62 -16.02 -17.26 -8.57
N ASP A 63 -16.70 -17.67 -9.63
CA ASP A 63 -17.34 -18.99 -9.72
C ASP A 63 -16.31 -20.12 -9.85
N SER A 64 -15.08 -19.82 -10.28
CA SER A 64 -13.96 -20.77 -10.30
C SER A 64 -13.03 -20.67 -9.09
N ALA A 65 -13.37 -19.83 -8.10
CA ALA A 65 -12.54 -19.63 -6.93
C ALA A 65 -12.38 -20.92 -6.11
N LEU A 66 -11.16 -21.21 -5.68
CA LEU A 66 -10.85 -22.37 -4.83
C LEU A 66 -11.34 -22.22 -3.39
N SER A 67 -11.78 -21.01 -3.00
CA SER A 67 -12.37 -20.71 -1.70
C SER A 67 -13.35 -19.53 -1.80
N ASP A 68 -14.60 -19.76 -1.41
CA ASP A 68 -15.65 -18.73 -1.33
C ASP A 68 -15.36 -17.65 -0.28
N ASP A 69 -14.53 -17.95 0.73
CA ASP A 69 -14.22 -17.00 1.79
C ASP A 69 -13.48 -15.77 1.23
N VAL A 70 -12.69 -15.94 0.17
CA VAL A 70 -11.83 -14.89 -0.40
C VAL A 70 -12.67 -13.72 -0.90
N ARG A 71 -13.71 -13.97 -1.71
CA ARG A 71 -14.59 -12.91 -2.23
C ARG A 71 -15.31 -12.12 -1.16
N THR A 72 -15.46 -12.68 0.04
CA THR A 72 -16.16 -12.06 1.18
C THR A 72 -15.26 -11.22 2.08
N ILE A 73 -13.96 -11.12 1.80
CA ILE A 73 -13.05 -10.24 2.54
C ILE A 73 -13.57 -8.80 2.42
N THR A 74 -13.76 -8.12 3.54
CA THR A 74 -14.20 -6.72 3.60
C THR A 74 -13.02 -5.76 3.55
N LEU A 75 -13.26 -4.50 3.15
CA LEU A 75 -12.24 -3.45 3.23
C LEU A 75 -11.71 -3.27 4.66
N GLU A 76 -12.58 -3.39 5.67
CA GLU A 76 -12.17 -3.27 7.07
C GLU A 76 -11.22 -4.40 7.49
N GLU A 77 -11.44 -5.63 7.02
CA GLU A 77 -10.52 -6.73 7.26
C GLU A 77 -9.15 -6.50 6.62
N LEU A 78 -9.09 -5.86 5.45
CA LEU A 78 -7.83 -5.45 4.83
C LEU A 78 -7.13 -4.37 5.67
N ARG A 79 -7.86 -3.31 6.04
CA ARG A 79 -7.35 -2.19 6.85
C ARG A 79 -6.78 -2.67 8.18
N LEU A 80 -7.47 -3.59 8.84
CA LEU A 80 -7.07 -4.14 10.14
C LEU A 80 -6.00 -5.24 10.06
N GLN A 81 -5.53 -5.64 8.87
CA GLN A 81 -4.61 -6.77 8.68
C GLN A 81 -5.18 -8.09 9.24
N VAL A 82 -6.49 -8.33 9.14
CA VAL A 82 -7.16 -9.54 9.66
C VAL A 82 -7.88 -10.34 8.58
N SER A 83 -7.72 -9.99 7.30
CA SER A 83 -8.32 -10.72 6.16
C SER A 83 -7.81 -12.16 6.01
N GLY A 84 -6.63 -12.46 6.56
CA GLY A 84 -5.99 -13.76 6.40
C GLY A 84 -5.26 -13.95 5.07
N LEU A 85 -5.13 -12.88 4.26
CA LEU A 85 -4.35 -12.90 3.03
C LEU A 85 -2.86 -13.16 3.33
N PRO A 86 -2.13 -13.83 2.41
CA PRO A 86 -0.69 -14.04 2.54
C PRO A 86 0.07 -12.70 2.57
N ALA A 87 1.31 -12.73 3.06
CA ALA A 87 2.11 -11.51 3.22
C ALA A 87 2.34 -10.77 1.89
N GLN A 88 2.45 -11.52 0.79
CA GLN A 88 2.70 -11.07 -0.58
C GLN A 88 1.78 -11.83 -1.54
N PRO A 89 1.50 -11.31 -2.74
CA PRO A 89 0.77 -12.08 -3.76
C PRO A 89 1.54 -13.36 -4.11
N PRO A 90 0.92 -14.55 -4.08
CA PRO A 90 1.56 -15.81 -4.47
C PRO A 90 2.22 -15.78 -5.85
N ASN A 91 1.64 -15.05 -6.80
CA ASN A 91 2.13 -14.90 -8.17
C ASN A 91 3.01 -13.67 -8.40
N ARG A 92 3.50 -12.98 -7.35
CA ARG A 92 4.31 -11.75 -7.49
C ARG A 92 5.51 -11.91 -8.42
N ALA A 93 6.11 -13.10 -8.47
CA ALA A 93 7.27 -13.39 -9.32
C ALA A 93 7.01 -13.19 -10.82
N GLU A 94 5.76 -13.25 -11.28
CA GLU A 94 5.37 -13.02 -12.69
C GLU A 94 5.67 -11.58 -13.16
N THR A 95 5.77 -10.62 -12.24
CA THR A 95 6.03 -9.20 -12.58
C THR A 95 7.46 -8.94 -13.07
N ASN A 96 8.41 -9.81 -12.73
CA ASN A 96 9.86 -9.61 -12.95
C ASN A 96 10.43 -8.30 -12.34
N SER A 97 9.69 -7.62 -11.45
CA SER A 97 10.14 -6.41 -10.73
C SER A 97 10.70 -5.32 -11.67
N PRO A 98 9.88 -4.74 -12.55
CA PRO A 98 10.32 -3.76 -13.54
C PRO A 98 10.98 -2.56 -12.85
N GLY A 99 12.12 -2.11 -13.38
CA GLY A 99 12.89 -1.02 -12.76
C GLY A 99 13.42 -1.35 -11.36
N GLY A 100 13.44 -2.63 -10.96
CA GLY A 100 13.80 -3.03 -9.61
C GLY A 100 12.68 -2.85 -8.57
N ASN A 101 11.50 -2.39 -8.97
CA ASN A 101 10.35 -2.23 -8.07
C ASN A 101 9.68 -3.59 -7.81
N PRO A 102 9.75 -4.17 -6.60
CA PRO A 102 9.18 -5.48 -6.29
C PRO A 102 7.63 -5.50 -6.28
N PHE A 103 6.99 -4.35 -6.39
CA PHE A 103 5.54 -4.17 -6.48
C PHE A 103 5.08 -3.60 -7.83
N GLY A 104 6.01 -3.30 -8.74
CA GLY A 104 5.70 -2.76 -10.06
C GLY A 104 5.17 -3.82 -11.02
N GLY A 105 4.35 -3.40 -11.99
CA GLY A 105 3.87 -4.28 -13.08
C GLY A 105 2.82 -5.32 -12.66
N TYR A 106 2.26 -5.23 -11.46
CA TYR A 106 1.20 -6.12 -11.00
C TYR A 106 -0.17 -5.66 -11.55
N THR A 107 -0.81 -6.46 -12.39
CA THR A 107 -2.05 -6.09 -13.09
C THR A 107 -3.31 -6.60 -12.39
N VAL A 108 -4.48 -6.11 -12.81
CA VAL A 108 -5.80 -6.59 -12.32
C VAL A 108 -6.03 -8.06 -12.70
N ASP A 109 -5.61 -8.49 -13.89
CA ASP A 109 -5.65 -9.92 -14.26
C ASP A 109 -4.84 -10.79 -13.30
N MET A 110 -3.62 -10.34 -12.96
CA MET A 110 -2.76 -11.03 -12.00
C MET A 110 -3.40 -11.07 -10.62
N LEU A 111 -4.05 -9.99 -10.20
CA LEU A 111 -4.80 -9.90 -8.95
C LEU A 111 -5.95 -10.91 -8.94
N CYS A 112 -6.81 -10.91 -9.96
CA CYS A 112 -7.94 -11.83 -10.04
C CYS A 112 -7.48 -13.29 -10.01
N ARG A 113 -6.50 -13.68 -10.85
CA ARG A 113 -5.92 -15.03 -10.83
C ARG A 113 -5.35 -15.39 -9.47
N SER A 114 -4.68 -14.45 -8.82
CA SER A 114 -4.13 -14.66 -7.49
C SER A 114 -5.20 -14.86 -6.42
N LEU A 115 -6.32 -14.13 -6.48
CA LEU A 115 -7.41 -14.24 -5.50
C LEU A 115 -8.19 -15.54 -5.67
N VAL A 116 -8.61 -15.87 -6.90
CA VAL A 116 -9.39 -17.09 -7.19
C VAL A 116 -8.58 -18.37 -6.94
N GLY A 117 -7.24 -18.30 -7.07
CA GLY A 117 -6.33 -19.41 -6.79
C GLY A 117 -6.02 -19.65 -5.31
N LEU A 118 -6.51 -18.83 -4.38
CA LEU A 118 -6.31 -19.07 -2.94
C LEU A 118 -7.24 -20.18 -2.45
N THR A 119 -6.67 -21.17 -1.76
CA THR A 119 -7.42 -22.31 -1.22
C THR A 119 -8.07 -22.05 0.15
N GLY A 120 -7.83 -20.88 0.74
CA GLY A 120 -8.43 -20.46 2.00
C GLY A 120 -7.66 -19.35 2.71
N LEU A 121 -8.17 -18.94 3.87
CA LEU A 121 -7.67 -17.83 4.67
C LEU A 121 -7.39 -18.29 6.12
N PRO A 122 -6.34 -19.10 6.37
CA PRO A 122 -6.12 -19.78 7.65
C PRO A 122 -5.88 -18.84 8.84
N THR A 123 -5.55 -17.57 8.58
CA THR A 123 -5.34 -16.54 9.60
C THR A 123 -6.46 -15.50 9.66
N ARG A 124 -7.54 -15.64 8.89
CA ARG A 124 -8.68 -14.70 8.91
C ARG A 124 -9.23 -14.52 10.33
N GLY A 125 -9.55 -13.29 10.68
CA GLY A 125 -9.99 -12.89 12.02
C GLY A 125 -8.85 -12.73 13.04
N ARG A 126 -7.60 -13.00 12.66
CA ARG A 126 -6.40 -12.73 13.47
C ARG A 126 -5.47 -11.80 12.71
N PHE A 127 -4.74 -10.98 13.46
CA PHE A 127 -3.72 -10.11 12.86
C PHE A 127 -2.66 -10.94 12.12
N SER A 128 -2.46 -10.63 10.85
CA SER A 128 -1.45 -11.23 9.97
C SER A 128 -0.99 -10.18 8.96
N TYR A 129 0.27 -9.76 9.07
CA TYR A 129 0.81 -8.69 8.24
C TYR A 129 0.83 -9.06 6.75
N SER A 130 0.19 -8.22 5.93
CA SER A 130 0.04 -8.41 4.49
C SER A 130 0.27 -7.10 3.73
N ASN A 131 1.31 -7.09 2.89
CA ASN A 131 1.45 -6.08 1.84
C ASN A 131 0.42 -6.31 0.75
N TYR A 132 0.08 -7.57 0.48
CA TYR A 132 -0.92 -7.92 -0.53
C TYR A 132 -2.29 -7.33 -0.20
N GLY A 133 -2.75 -7.51 1.04
CA GLY A 133 -4.02 -6.95 1.50
C GLY A 133 -4.06 -5.42 1.47
N TYR A 134 -2.93 -4.76 1.77
CA TYR A 134 -2.85 -3.30 1.68
C TYR A 134 -2.72 -2.75 0.26
N GLY A 135 -2.07 -3.49 -0.64
CA GLY A 135 -2.07 -3.18 -2.07
C GLY A 135 -3.48 -3.28 -2.65
N ILE A 136 -4.21 -4.34 -2.29
CA ILE A 136 -5.63 -4.49 -2.63
C ILE A 136 -6.43 -3.33 -2.05
N LEU A 137 -6.28 -3.00 -0.76
CA LEU A 137 -7.00 -1.88 -0.15
C LEU A 137 -6.79 -0.58 -0.92
N GLY A 138 -5.54 -0.22 -1.22
CA GLY A 138 -5.22 0.99 -1.97
C GLY A 138 -5.91 1.04 -3.33
N TYR A 139 -5.88 -0.08 -4.07
CA TYR A 139 -6.58 -0.20 -5.35
C TYR A 139 -8.11 -0.13 -5.21
N LEU A 140 -8.71 -0.85 -4.27
CA LEU A 140 -10.16 -0.84 -4.11
C LEU A 140 -10.70 0.53 -3.69
N LEU A 141 -9.92 1.33 -2.96
CA LEU A 141 -10.31 2.71 -2.64
C LEU A 141 -10.45 3.58 -3.90
N THR A 142 -9.62 3.37 -4.93
CA THR A 142 -9.77 4.13 -6.19
C THR A 142 -11.05 3.79 -6.92
N LEU A 143 -11.56 2.56 -6.75
CA LEU A 143 -12.81 2.10 -7.36
C LEU A 143 -14.08 2.57 -6.62
N THR A 144 -13.94 3.36 -5.54
CA THR A 144 -15.09 3.84 -4.75
C THR A 144 -15.62 5.18 -5.21
N GLU A 145 -14.80 5.98 -5.89
CA GLU A 145 -15.23 7.22 -6.51
C GLU A 145 -16.00 6.85 -7.79
N ASP A 146 -17.28 7.20 -7.82
CA ASP A 146 -18.28 6.77 -8.81
C ASP A 146 -18.02 7.43 -10.18
N ALA A 147 -17.05 6.89 -10.93
CA ALA A 147 -16.63 7.41 -12.22
C ALA A 147 -16.31 6.27 -13.20
N ASP A 148 -16.70 6.47 -14.47
CA ASP A 148 -16.24 5.65 -15.61
C ASP A 148 -14.70 5.64 -15.74
N ASP A 149 -14.01 6.54 -15.03
CA ASP A 149 -12.57 6.72 -14.98
C ASP A 149 -12.13 6.95 -13.52
N PRO A 150 -11.81 5.88 -12.75
CA PRO A 150 -11.39 6.01 -11.35
C PRO A 150 -10.03 6.72 -11.25
N PRO A 151 -9.81 7.57 -10.23
CA PRO A 151 -8.54 8.26 -10.06
C PRO A 151 -7.40 7.27 -9.80
N SER A 152 -6.16 7.70 -10.04
CA SER A 152 -5.02 6.91 -9.56
C SER A 152 -4.96 6.88 -8.04
N TYR A 153 -4.25 5.90 -7.47
CA TYR A 153 -3.99 5.88 -6.02
C TYR A 153 -3.25 7.14 -5.55
N GLU A 154 -2.34 7.66 -6.38
CA GLU A 154 -1.62 8.89 -6.09
C GLU A 154 -2.54 10.10 -6.02
N ASP A 155 -3.41 10.28 -7.01
CA ASP A 155 -4.37 11.38 -7.05
C ASP A 155 -5.31 11.31 -5.84
N LEU A 156 -5.83 10.10 -5.54
CA LEU A 156 -6.71 9.89 -4.40
C LEU A 156 -6.04 10.28 -3.07
N VAL A 157 -4.82 9.78 -2.82
CA VAL A 157 -4.08 10.12 -1.59
C VAL A 157 -3.72 11.60 -1.54
N ARG A 158 -3.35 12.18 -2.69
CA ARG A 158 -3.00 13.58 -2.82
C ARG A 158 -4.18 14.47 -2.43
N GLU A 159 -5.35 14.21 -2.96
CA GLU A 159 -6.56 14.99 -2.70
C GLU A 159 -7.08 14.82 -1.28
N LYS A 160 -7.18 13.57 -0.80
CA LYS A 160 -7.80 13.28 0.49
C LYS A 160 -6.88 13.59 1.67
N ILE A 161 -5.56 13.43 1.52
CA ILE A 161 -4.59 13.53 2.63
C ILE A 161 -3.52 14.60 2.41
N LEU A 162 -2.77 14.54 1.30
CA LEU A 162 -1.54 15.34 1.19
C LEU A 162 -1.82 16.83 1.07
N LEU A 163 -2.76 17.23 0.20
CA LEU A 163 -3.12 18.64 0.01
C LEU A 163 -3.76 19.25 1.26
N PRO A 164 -4.77 18.63 1.91
CA PRO A 164 -5.36 19.19 3.13
C PRO A 164 -4.36 19.38 4.28
N LEU A 165 -3.32 18.52 4.36
CA LEU A 165 -2.30 18.57 5.41
C LEU A 165 -1.04 19.36 5.01
N GLY A 166 -0.97 19.89 3.79
CA GLY A 166 0.19 20.63 3.29
C GLY A 166 1.45 19.77 3.11
N MET A 167 1.30 18.48 2.87
CA MET A 167 2.40 17.51 2.68
C MET A 167 3.00 17.58 1.27
N ASN A 168 3.53 18.74 0.89
CA ASN A 168 3.95 19.04 -0.48
C ASN A 168 5.21 18.28 -0.96
N SER A 169 5.90 17.58 -0.05
CA SER A 169 7.13 16.81 -0.34
C SER A 169 6.90 15.30 -0.18
N THR A 170 5.65 14.84 -0.30
CA THR A 170 5.27 13.42 -0.29
C THR A 170 4.65 13.08 -1.64
N VAL A 171 5.14 12.02 -2.27
CA VAL A 171 4.74 11.56 -3.61
C VAL A 171 4.65 10.03 -3.62
N VAL A 172 3.89 9.46 -4.55
CA VAL A 172 3.82 7.99 -4.73
C VAL A 172 4.92 7.52 -5.68
N ASP A 173 5.08 8.22 -6.80
CA ASP A 173 6.22 8.05 -7.69
C ASP A 173 7.26 9.13 -7.40
N PHE A 174 8.51 8.73 -7.19
CA PHE A 174 9.57 9.68 -6.84
C PHE A 174 10.54 9.87 -7.99
N ASP A 175 10.97 11.11 -8.18
CA ASP A 175 12.04 11.47 -9.10
C ASP A 175 13.41 11.18 -8.47
N ASP A 176 14.22 10.36 -9.14
CA ASP A 176 15.56 9.95 -8.72
C ASP A 176 16.48 11.15 -8.44
N GLU A 177 16.26 12.31 -9.06
CA GLU A 177 17.09 13.51 -8.89
C GLU A 177 17.05 14.06 -7.45
N HIS A 178 15.97 13.81 -6.71
CA HIS A 178 15.72 14.36 -5.37
C HIS A 178 15.76 13.31 -4.26
N ALA A 179 16.00 12.04 -4.60
CA ALA A 179 16.02 10.93 -3.68
C ALA A 179 17.22 11.00 -2.72
N ALA A 180 16.96 10.82 -1.43
CA ALA A 180 18.02 10.65 -0.46
C ALA A 180 18.78 9.35 -0.72
N VAL A 181 20.10 9.48 -0.92
CA VAL A 181 20.97 8.33 -1.08
C VAL A 181 21.30 7.75 0.30
N GLY A 182 20.59 6.68 0.67
CA GLY A 182 20.86 5.91 1.87
C GLY A 182 21.91 4.81 1.66
N CYS A 183 22.73 4.53 2.67
CA CYS A 183 23.54 3.30 2.67
C CYS A 183 22.63 2.09 2.98
N GLY A 184 22.38 1.25 1.97
CA GLY A 184 21.63 0.00 2.14
C GLY A 184 22.32 -0.98 3.10
N ARG A 185 21.57 -1.96 3.60
CA ARG A 185 22.12 -3.05 4.44
C ARG A 185 23.23 -3.77 3.66
N GLY A 186 24.47 -3.65 4.13
CA GLY A 186 25.65 -4.28 3.52
C GLY A 186 26.52 -3.36 2.66
N MET A 187 26.11 -2.10 2.44
CA MET A 187 26.97 -1.09 1.84
C MET A 187 27.92 -0.48 2.88
N LYS A 188 29.19 -0.30 2.52
CA LYS A 188 30.13 0.46 3.35
C LYS A 188 29.66 1.91 3.39
N ARG A 189 29.55 2.49 4.58
CA ARG A 189 29.30 3.93 4.74
C ARG A 189 30.57 4.69 4.33
N GLY A 190 30.45 5.62 3.39
CA GLY A 190 31.47 6.64 3.08
C GLY A 190 32.55 6.24 2.07
N GLU A 191 32.16 6.02 0.82
CA GLU A 191 33.01 6.51 -0.28
C GLU A 191 32.59 7.94 -0.62
#